data_AF-A0A8S1PCY5-F1
#
_entry.id   AF-A0A8S1PCY5-F1
#
_cell.length_a   1.000
_cell.length_b   1.000
_cell.length_c   1.000
_cell.angle_alpha   90.00
_cell.angle_beta   90.00
_cell.angle_gamma   90.00
#
_symmetry.space_group_name_H-M   'P 1'
#
loop_
_entity.id
_entity.type
_entity.pdbx_description
1 polymer ?
#
loop_
_entity_poly.entity_id
_entity_poly.type
_entity_poly.pdbx_seq_one_letter_code
_entity_poly.pdbx_strand_id
1 'polypeptide(L)'
;MECAFKPDKKYCQYFNIEHLSYSDYVAGGVCEVTDAAIGRYLREGYRKYKGLDFKTEVKQVKSIIKGVWNQELKFDNQKLISIMTDFPIKLELAQYPLPSDANFRMDVLMWKLRDFDQAQQWKENLEIFQRQDRKLREAIGPKKKKK
;
A
#
# COMPACT_ATOMS: atom_id res chain seq x y z
N MET A 1 5.98 15.71 2.22
CA MET A 1 6.94 14.60 2.36
C MET A 1 7.13 14.00 0.99
N GLU A 2 8.37 13.88 0.54
CA GLU A 2 8.70 13.32 -0.78
C GLU A 2 9.51 12.05 -0.54
N CYS A 3 9.06 10.93 -1.11
CA CYS A 3 9.75 9.64 -0.98
C CYS A 3 9.68 8.90 -2.31
N ALA A 4 10.77 8.22 -2.66
CA ALA A 4 10.86 7.41 -3.85
C ALA A 4 11.29 5.98 -3.51
N PHE A 5 10.64 5.02 -4.16
CA PHE A 5 11.07 3.62 -4.19
C PHE A 5 12.08 3.45 -5.30
N LYS A 6 13.17 2.71 -5.03
CA LYS A 6 14.30 2.53 -5.94
C LYS A 6 14.77 3.89 -6.53
N PRO A 7 15.15 4.85 -5.65
CA PRO A 7 15.54 6.18 -6.08
C PRO A 7 16.81 6.16 -6.93
N ASP A 8 16.86 7.00 -7.96
CA ASP A 8 18.07 7.18 -8.75
C ASP A 8 19.21 7.79 -7.92
N LYS A 9 20.45 7.63 -8.39
CA LYS A 9 21.65 8.23 -7.77
C LYS A 9 21.51 9.74 -7.54
N LYS A 10 20.94 10.47 -8.51
CA LYS A 10 20.72 11.93 -8.41
C LYS A 10 19.76 12.29 -7.28
N TYR A 11 18.72 11.48 -7.09
CA TYR A 11 17.75 11.65 -6.01
C TYR A 11 18.42 11.43 -4.65
N CYS A 12 19.19 10.34 -4.52
CA CYS A 12 19.92 10.05 -3.28
C CYS A 12 20.95 11.14 -2.94
N GLN A 13 21.68 11.63 -3.95
CA GLN A 13 22.64 12.73 -3.80
C GLN A 13 21.99 14.00 -3.25
N TYR A 14 20.78 14.34 -3.70
CA TYR A 14 20.08 15.53 -3.22
C TYR A 14 19.83 15.50 -1.71
N PHE A 15 19.46 14.33 -1.18
CA PHE A 15 19.23 14.13 0.24
C PHE A 15 20.49 13.76 1.04
N ASN A 16 21.68 13.75 0.43
CA ASN A 16 22.93 13.26 1.03
C ASN A 16 22.82 11.83 1.58
N ILE A 17 22.12 10.97 0.84
CA ILE A 17 21.91 9.57 1.18
C ILE A 17 22.79 8.69 0.28
N GLU A 18 23.37 7.63 0.84
CA GLU A 18 24.06 6.61 0.05
C GLU A 18 23.06 5.88 -0.86
N HIS A 19 23.40 5.78 -2.14
CA HIS A 19 22.56 5.05 -3.09
C HIS A 19 22.82 3.55 -2.97
N LEU A 20 21.79 2.81 -2.61
CA LEU A 20 21.81 1.34 -2.60
C LEU A 20 21.07 0.77 -3.82
N SER A 21 21.61 -0.29 -4.41
CA SER A 21 21.04 -0.94 -5.61
C SER A 21 19.90 -1.93 -5.31
N TYR A 22 19.35 -1.93 -4.10
CA TYR A 22 18.24 -2.81 -3.75
C TYR A 22 16.92 -2.34 -4.38
N SER A 23 16.11 -3.27 -4.87
CA SER A 23 14.77 -2.98 -5.40
C SER A 23 13.85 -2.36 -4.36
N ASP A 24 14.01 -2.79 -3.11
CA ASP A 24 13.20 -2.39 -1.96
C ASP A 24 13.79 -1.18 -1.20
N TYR A 25 14.79 -0.51 -1.79
CA TYR A 25 15.36 0.68 -1.19
C TYR A 25 14.40 1.85 -1.29
N VAL A 26 14.20 2.54 -0.16
CA VAL A 26 13.40 3.74 -0.04
C VAL A 26 14.30 4.86 0.47
N ALA A 27 14.24 6.00 -0.21
CA ALA A 27 14.88 7.21 0.24
C ALA A 27 13.96 8.41 0.03
N GLY A 28 14.11 9.43 0.85
CA GLY A 28 13.34 10.66 0.75
C GLY A 28 13.51 11.55 1.96
N GLY A 29 12.60 12.50 2.11
CA GLY A 29 12.63 13.41 3.22
C GLY A 29 11.40 14.29 3.36
N VAL A 30 11.37 15.01 4.48
CA VAL A 30 10.43 16.08 4.72
C VAL A 30 11.11 17.38 4.29
N CYS A 31 10.61 17.96 3.21
CA CYS A 31 11.11 19.21 2.65
C CYS A 31 10.19 20.37 3.01
N GLU A 32 10.77 21.50 3.38
CA GLU A 32 10.12 22.80 3.33
C GLU A 32 10.18 23.33 1.89
N VAL A 33 9.02 23.69 1.36
CA VAL A 33 8.85 24.05 -0.06
C VAL A 33 8.48 25.52 -0.23
N THR A 34 8.64 26.04 -1.45
CA THR A 34 8.24 27.40 -1.79
C THR A 34 6.72 27.54 -1.92
N ASP A 35 6.21 28.75 -1.69
CA ASP A 35 4.76 29.03 -1.79
C ASP A 35 4.24 28.79 -3.22
N ALA A 36 5.11 28.95 -4.23
CA ALA A 36 4.82 28.61 -5.62
C ALA A 36 4.57 27.11 -5.82
N ALA A 37 5.37 26.24 -5.17
CA ALA A 37 5.19 24.79 -5.23
C ALA A 37 3.88 24.36 -4.55
N ILE A 38 3.53 24.98 -3.42
CA ILE A 38 2.27 24.77 -2.72
C ILE A 38 1.10 25.20 -3.63
N GLY A 39 1.20 26.38 -4.25
CA GLY A 39 0.19 26.89 -5.18
C GLY A 39 -0.02 25.99 -6.41
N ARG A 40 1.06 25.41 -6.95
CA ARG A 40 0.98 24.42 -8.03
C ARG A 40 0.25 23.16 -7.58
N TYR A 41 0.62 22.61 -6.43
CA TYR A 41 -0.03 21.42 -5.87
C TYR A 41 -1.52 21.63 -5.61
N LEU A 42 -1.90 22.78 -5.03
CA LEU A 42 -3.31 23.13 -4.79
C LEU A 42 -4.12 23.25 -6.09
N ARG A 43 -3.51 23.72 -7.18
CA ARG A 43 -4.17 23.88 -8.49
C ARG A 43 -4.30 22.56 -9.25
N GLU A 44 -3.24 21.76 -9.27
CA GLU A 44 -3.17 20.52 -10.07
C GLU A 44 -3.82 19.33 -9.37
N GLY A 45 -3.81 19.34 -8.02
CA GLY A 45 -4.30 18.26 -7.19
C GLY A 45 -3.40 17.01 -7.24
N TYR A 46 -3.69 16.06 -6.35
CA TYR A 46 -2.85 14.88 -6.16
C TYR A 46 -2.67 14.02 -7.42
N ARG A 47 -3.69 13.95 -8.30
CA ARG A 47 -3.68 13.07 -9.47
C ARG A 47 -2.65 13.44 -10.53
N LYS A 48 -2.29 14.72 -10.61
CA LYS A 48 -1.37 15.25 -11.61
C LYS A 48 0.01 15.59 -11.03
N TYR A 49 0.18 15.41 -9.72
CA TYR A 49 1.43 15.70 -9.04
C TYR A 49 2.53 14.75 -9.52
N LYS A 50 3.60 15.31 -10.10
CA LYS A 50 4.75 14.57 -10.65
C LYS A 50 5.99 14.60 -9.75
N GLY A 51 5.86 15.08 -8.52
CA GLY A 51 6.98 15.32 -7.60
C GLY A 51 7.45 16.77 -7.58
N LEU A 52 8.41 17.03 -6.69
CA LEU A 52 9.05 18.33 -6.52
C LEU A 52 10.26 18.47 -7.45
N ASP A 53 10.45 19.67 -8.00
CA ASP A 53 11.75 20.04 -8.56
C ASP A 53 12.68 20.48 -7.42
N PHE A 54 13.60 19.60 -7.06
CA PHE A 54 14.53 19.76 -5.95
C PHE A 54 15.40 21.02 -6.01
N LYS A 55 15.62 21.60 -7.20
CA LYS A 55 16.46 22.80 -7.35
C LYS A 55 15.71 24.11 -7.13
N THR A 56 14.42 24.14 -7.47
CA THR A 56 13.65 25.39 -7.59
C THR A 56 12.55 25.50 -6.54
N GLU A 57 12.07 24.36 -6.03
CA GLU A 57 10.85 24.30 -5.22
C GLU A 57 11.10 23.93 -3.76
N VAL A 58 12.31 23.49 -3.42
CA VAL A 58 12.68 23.11 -2.05
C VAL A 58 13.54 24.21 -1.44
N LYS A 59 13.09 24.75 -0.30
CA LYS A 59 13.84 25.72 0.51
C LYS A 59 14.84 25.02 1.42
N GLN A 60 14.39 23.97 2.12
CA GLN A 60 15.19 23.27 3.12
C GLN A 60 14.71 21.84 3.30
N VAL A 61 15.63 20.90 3.51
CA VAL A 61 15.29 19.54 3.97
C VAL A 61 15.31 19.54 5.49
N LYS A 62 14.19 19.17 6.13
CA LYS A 62 14.05 19.10 7.60
C LYS A 62 14.44 17.75 8.15
N SER A 63 14.04 16.69 7.45
CA SER A 63 14.27 15.32 7.88
C SER A 63 14.49 14.40 6.70
N ILE A 64 15.21 13.32 6.93
CA ILE A 64 15.59 12.32 5.93
C ILE A 64 15.07 10.96 6.35
N ILE A 65 14.44 10.26 5.41
CA ILE A 65 14.09 8.85 5.54
C ILE A 65 14.95 8.02 4.58
N LYS A 66 15.53 6.93 5.07
CA LYS A 66 16.32 6.00 4.26
C LYS A 66 16.24 4.58 4.82
N GLY A 67 16.31 3.60 3.93
CA GLY A 67 16.42 2.19 4.34
C GLY A 67 15.75 1.26 3.34
N VAL A 68 15.74 -0.02 3.67
CA VAL A 68 15.07 -1.05 2.86
C VAL A 68 13.74 -1.34 3.53
N TRP A 69 12.61 -1.11 2.84
CA TRP A 69 11.29 -1.09 3.48
C TRP A 69 10.93 -2.42 4.15
N ASN A 70 11.42 -3.54 3.60
CA ASN A 70 11.21 -4.89 4.12
C ASN A 70 12.32 -5.36 5.08
N GLN A 71 13.22 -4.49 5.52
CA GLN A 71 14.27 -4.84 6.50
C GLN A 71 14.32 -3.85 7.65
N GLU A 72 14.74 -2.63 7.37
CA GLU A 72 14.91 -1.56 8.33
C GLU A 72 14.75 -0.20 7.63
N LEU A 73 13.91 0.65 8.22
CA LEU A 73 13.73 2.04 7.83
C LEU A 73 14.24 2.95 8.94
N LYS A 74 14.99 3.98 8.58
CA LYS A 74 15.53 5.00 9.48
C LYS A 74 14.99 6.37 9.11
N PHE A 75 14.59 7.13 10.11
CA PHE A 75 14.19 8.53 10.02
C PHE A 75 15.18 9.36 10.85
N ASP A 76 15.89 10.30 10.24
CA ASP A 76 16.94 11.10 10.89
C ASP A 76 17.96 10.25 11.68
N ASN A 77 18.40 9.15 11.06
CA ASN A 77 19.25 8.09 11.63
C ASN A 77 18.66 7.32 12.82
N GLN A 78 17.45 7.66 13.28
CA GLN A 78 16.72 6.88 14.27
C GLN A 78 15.96 5.75 13.59
N LYS A 79 15.95 4.58 14.22
CA LYS A 79 15.21 3.41 13.73
C LYS A 79 13.72 3.68 13.81
N LEU A 80 13.03 3.63 12.66
CA LEU A 80 11.58 3.80 12.58
C LEU A 80 10.86 2.45 12.63
N ILE A 81 11.25 1.53 11.75
CA ILE A 81 10.68 0.18 11.62
C ILE A 81 11.82 -0.80 11.35
N SER A 82 11.75 -2.00 11.91
CA SER A 82 12.54 -3.15 11.49
C SER A 82 11.77 -4.45 11.64
N ILE A 83 11.81 -5.28 10.60
CA ILE A 83 11.17 -6.60 10.60
C ILE A 83 11.79 -7.58 11.61
N MET A 84 12.98 -7.27 12.13
CA MET A 84 13.69 -8.13 13.08
C MET A 84 13.23 -7.89 14.52
N THR A 85 12.60 -6.74 14.80
CA THR A 85 12.12 -6.39 16.15
C THR A 85 10.64 -6.10 16.19
N ASP A 86 10.10 -5.55 15.11
CA ASP A 86 8.74 -5.02 15.03
C ASP A 86 7.89 -6.05 14.29
N PHE A 87 7.39 -7.01 15.05
CA PHE A 87 6.54 -8.06 14.50
C PHE A 87 5.09 -7.56 14.35
N PRO A 88 4.40 -7.95 13.28
CA PRO A 88 2.98 -7.65 13.15
C PRO A 88 2.20 -8.28 14.30
N ILE A 89 1.08 -7.67 14.65
CA ILE A 89 0.17 -8.21 15.65
C ILE A 89 -0.30 -9.58 15.17
N LYS A 90 -0.09 -10.60 16.00
CA LYS A 90 -0.64 -11.94 15.75
C LYS A 90 -2.15 -11.87 15.94
N LEU A 91 -2.88 -12.08 14.85
CA LEU A 91 -4.33 -12.17 14.89
C LEU A 91 -4.74 -13.54 15.43
N GLU A 92 -5.66 -13.55 16.38
CA GLU A 92 -6.31 -14.77 16.84
C GLU A 92 -7.45 -15.15 15.90
N LEU A 93 -7.69 -16.44 15.75
CA LEU A 93 -8.82 -16.92 14.97
C LEU A 93 -10.11 -16.54 15.68
N ALA A 94 -11.06 -15.97 14.94
CA ALA A 94 -12.40 -15.71 15.47
C ALA A 94 -13.04 -17.04 15.91
N GLN A 95 -13.60 -17.08 17.12
CA GLN A 95 -14.30 -18.25 17.64
C GLN A 95 -15.54 -18.61 16.80
N TYR A 96 -16.23 -17.57 16.30
CA TYR A 96 -17.41 -17.70 15.46
C TYR A 96 -17.19 -16.89 14.17
N PRO A 97 -16.39 -17.40 13.23
CA PRO A 97 -16.08 -16.68 12.01
C PRO A 97 -17.36 -16.53 11.18
N LEU A 98 -17.53 -15.37 10.57
CA LEU A 98 -18.55 -15.23 9.54
C LEU A 98 -18.21 -16.17 8.37
N PRO A 99 -19.19 -16.71 7.63
CA PRO A 99 -18.93 -17.50 6.43
C PRO A 99 -18.13 -16.74 5.34
N SER A 100 -18.07 -15.42 5.44
CA SER A 100 -17.26 -14.53 4.60
C SER A 100 -15.82 -14.33 5.10
N ASP A 101 -15.46 -14.85 6.28
CA ASP A 101 -14.08 -14.82 6.76
C ASP A 101 -13.21 -15.65 5.82
N ALA A 102 -12.23 -14.98 5.20
CA ALA A 102 -11.36 -15.55 4.19
C ALA A 102 -10.58 -16.77 4.71
N ASN A 103 -10.38 -16.89 6.01
CA ASN A 103 -9.64 -18.02 6.60
C ASN A 103 -10.41 -19.34 6.60
N PHE A 104 -11.75 -19.29 6.57
CA PHE A 104 -12.63 -20.47 6.62
C PHE A 104 -13.32 -20.77 5.29
N ARG A 105 -12.94 -20.05 4.24
CA ARG A 105 -13.42 -20.31 2.89
C ARG A 105 -12.97 -21.71 2.44
N MET A 106 -13.91 -22.53 1.97
CA MET A 106 -13.66 -23.95 1.68
C MET A 106 -12.55 -24.17 0.65
N ASP A 107 -12.48 -23.34 -0.38
CA ASP A 107 -11.39 -23.38 -1.36
C ASP A 107 -10.01 -23.12 -0.73
N VAL A 108 -9.92 -22.19 0.23
CA VAL A 108 -8.69 -21.89 0.99
C VAL A 108 -8.32 -23.04 1.92
N LEU A 109 -9.31 -23.66 2.58
CA LEU A 109 -9.09 -24.82 3.43
C LEU A 109 -8.56 -26.02 2.62
N MET A 110 -9.19 -26.34 1.49
CA MET A 110 -8.73 -27.41 0.60
C MET A 110 -7.34 -27.13 0.01
N TRP A 111 -7.06 -25.86 -0.33
CA TRP A 111 -5.73 -25.44 -0.78
C TRP A 111 -4.67 -25.62 0.30
N LYS A 112 -4.97 -25.28 1.57
CA LYS A 112 -4.07 -25.53 2.72
C LYS A 112 -3.81 -27.03 2.95
N LEU A 113 -4.80 -27.89 2.66
CA LEU A 113 -4.68 -29.35 2.67
C LEU A 113 -3.97 -29.92 1.43
N ARG A 114 -3.60 -29.08 0.47
CA ARG A 114 -3.02 -29.45 -0.83
C ARG A 114 -3.94 -30.31 -1.72
N ASP A 115 -5.24 -30.28 -1.47
CA ASP A 115 -6.25 -30.86 -2.36
C ASP A 115 -6.70 -29.77 -3.36
N PHE A 116 -5.93 -29.65 -4.44
CA PHE A 116 -6.11 -28.59 -5.43
C PHE A 116 -7.36 -28.80 -6.30
N ASP A 117 -7.77 -30.05 -6.53
CA ASP A 117 -8.95 -30.37 -7.32
C ASP A 117 -10.21 -29.92 -6.58
N GLN A 118 -10.32 -30.26 -5.29
CA GLN A 118 -11.42 -29.75 -4.47
C GLN A 118 -11.35 -28.24 -4.28
N ALA A 119 -10.16 -27.66 -4.10
CA ALA A 119 -10.02 -26.22 -3.97
C ALA A 119 -10.58 -25.49 -5.21
N GLN A 120 -10.28 -26.00 -6.40
CA GLN A 120 -10.79 -25.44 -7.66
C GLN A 120 -12.31 -25.59 -7.77
N GLN A 121 -12.87 -26.75 -7.44
CA GLN A 121 -14.33 -26.96 -7.46
C GLN A 121 -15.06 -26.00 -6.50
N TRP A 122 -14.56 -25.84 -5.28
CA TRP A 122 -15.15 -24.91 -4.30
C TRP A 122 -15.06 -23.45 -4.76
N LYS A 123 -13.95 -23.08 -5.40
CA LYS A 123 -13.78 -21.74 -5.98
C LYS A 123 -14.81 -21.47 -7.08
N GLU A 124 -14.99 -22.41 -8.01
CA GLU A 124 -15.96 -22.28 -9.10
C GLU A 124 -17.39 -22.13 -8.58
N ASN A 125 -17.77 -22.96 -7.60
CA ASN A 125 -19.07 -22.87 -6.95
C ASN A 125 -19.31 -21.48 -6.33
N LEU A 126 -18.32 -20.94 -5.61
CA LEU A 126 -18.41 -19.61 -5.01
C LEU A 126 -18.55 -18.50 -6.07
N GLU A 127 -17.81 -18.58 -7.17
CA GLU A 127 -17.94 -17.61 -8.27
C GLU A 127 -19.33 -17.68 -8.92
N ILE A 128 -19.88 -18.89 -9.12
CA ILE A 128 -21.24 -19.07 -9.66
C ILE A 128 -22.27 -18.41 -8.74
N PHE A 129 -22.18 -18.64 -7.43
CA PHE A 129 -23.08 -18.00 -6.46
C PHE A 129 -22.97 -16.47 -6.48
N GLN A 130 -21.75 -15.92 -6.53
CA GLN A 130 -21.55 -14.47 -6.61
C GLN A 130 -22.10 -13.87 -7.92
N ARG A 131 -21.97 -14.59 -9.05
CA ARG A 131 -22.53 -14.16 -10.34
C ARG A 131 -24.07 -14.19 -10.31
N GLN A 132 -24.67 -15.20 -9.68
CA GLN A 132 -26.12 -15.27 -9.50
C GLN A 132 -26.63 -14.16 -8.58
N ASP A 133 -25.98 -13.92 -7.44
CA ASP A 133 -26.32 -12.83 -6.52
C ASP A 133 -26.20 -11.45 -7.20
N ARG A 134 -25.15 -11.22 -7.99
CA ARG A 134 -25.01 -10.02 -8.81
C ARG A 134 -26.20 -9.83 -9.76
N LYS A 135 -26.59 -10.88 -10.50
CA LYS A 135 -27.75 -10.83 -11.41
C LYS A 135 -29.04 -10.50 -10.65
N LEU A 136 -29.24 -11.06 -9.47
CA LEU A 136 -30.40 -10.77 -8.62
C LEU A 136 -30.41 -9.30 -8.17
N ARG A 137 -29.27 -8.75 -7.74
CA ARG A 137 -29.15 -7.33 -7.36
C ARG A 137 -29.43 -6.39 -8.54
N GLU A 138 -28.92 -6.72 -9.72
CA GLU A 138 -29.17 -5.95 -10.95
C GLU A 138 -30.66 -6.01 -11.34
N ALA A 139 -31.30 -7.17 -11.23
CA ALA A 139 -32.72 -7.37 -11.55
C ALA A 139 -33.67 -6.63 -10.60
N ILE A 140 -33.34 -6.53 -9.31
CA ILE A 140 -34.14 -5.82 -8.30
C ILE A 140 -34.04 -4.29 -8.49
N GLY A 141 -32.93 -3.81 -9.09
CA GLY A 141 -32.67 -2.39 -9.32
C GLY A 141 -32.53 -1.56 -8.03
N PRO A 142 -32.05 -0.30 -8.10
CA PRO A 142 -32.11 0.59 -6.95
C PRO A 142 -33.58 0.83 -6.59
N LYS A 143 -33.99 0.49 -5.35
CA LYS A 143 -35.30 0.93 -4.83
C LYS A 143 -35.38 2.44 -5.00
N LYS A 144 -36.23 2.93 -5.91
CA LYS A 144 -36.57 4.35 -5.98
C LYS A 144 -37.01 4.75 -4.58
N LYS A 145 -36.27 5.67 -3.94
CA LYS A 145 -36.72 6.27 -2.68
C LYS A 145 -38.13 6.82 -2.94
N LYS A 146 -39.14 6.26 -2.27
CA LYS A 146 -40.48 6.85 -2.26
C LYS A 146 -40.31 8.26 -1.69
N LYS A 147 -40.64 9.27 -2.49
CA LYS A 147 -40.76 10.66 -2.03
C LYS A 147 -41.88 10.75 -1.00
#